data_AF-A0A0B4EFV7-F1
#
_entry.id   AF-A0A0B4EFV7-F1
#
_cell.length_a   1.000
_cell.length_b   1.000
_cell.length_c   1.000
_cell.angle_alpha   90.00
_cell.angle_beta   90.00
_cell.angle_gamma   90.00
#
_symmetry.space_group_name_H-M   'P 1'
#
loop_
_entity.id
_entity.type
_entity.pdbx_description
1 polymer ?
#
loop_
_entity_poly.entity_id
_entity_poly.type
_entity_poly.pdbx_seq_one_letter_code
_entity_poly.pdbx_strand_id
1 'polypeptide(L)'
;KALQNAKQEITKGLGKGKKFVEKIRSNNQIISKPLELDYTLPTGQNASDVRNMTLNEFKNIGVRGNNKNIRILNGNFNDAEQFFYSRVTEIKEMREILDNEVKKGSLIIGYDKYGNKLSLRDFSSSGGHPTIDVFSSTGKKTVEIKFKER
;
A
#
# COMPACT_ATOMS: atom_id res chain seq x y z
N LYS A 1 -2.21 -9.43 -40.50
CA LYS A 1 -2.66 -8.06 -40.12
C LYS A 1 -3.68 -8.04 -38.97
N ALA A 2 -4.54 -9.04 -38.76
CA ALA A 2 -5.44 -9.09 -37.59
C ALA A 2 -4.75 -9.40 -36.23
N LEU A 3 -3.61 -10.12 -36.24
CA LEU A 3 -2.88 -10.47 -35.01
C LEU A 3 -2.09 -9.29 -34.38
N GLN A 4 -1.81 -8.22 -35.15
CA GLN A 4 -1.12 -7.03 -34.65
C GLN A 4 -2.07 -6.07 -33.92
N ASN A 5 -3.35 -6.03 -34.30
CA ASN A 5 -4.34 -5.18 -33.64
C ASN A 5 -4.81 -5.76 -32.29
N ALA A 6 -4.88 -7.09 -32.16
CA ALA A 6 -5.20 -7.74 -30.89
C ALA A 6 -4.11 -7.51 -29.82
N LYS A 7 -2.83 -7.46 -30.21
CA LYS A 7 -1.74 -7.11 -29.28
C LYS A 7 -1.82 -5.65 -28.81
N GLN A 8 -2.24 -4.71 -29.66
CA GLN A 8 -2.37 -3.31 -29.26
C GLN A 8 -3.53 -3.08 -28.27
N GLU A 9 -4.63 -3.82 -28.37
CA GLU A 9 -5.75 -3.68 -27.41
C GLU A 9 -5.45 -4.33 -26.06
N ILE A 10 -4.75 -5.47 -26.03
CA ILE A 10 -4.27 -6.07 -24.76
C ILE A 10 -3.25 -5.15 -24.07
N THR A 11 -2.43 -4.41 -24.84
CA THR A 11 -1.46 -3.46 -24.28
C THR A 11 -2.12 -2.18 -23.75
N LYS A 12 -3.28 -1.77 -24.28
CA LYS A 12 -4.03 -0.61 -23.79
C LYS A 12 -4.79 -0.88 -22.48
N GLY A 13 -5.18 -2.14 -22.23
CA GLY A 13 -5.85 -2.56 -20.98
C GLY A 13 -4.90 -2.78 -19.80
N LEU A 14 -3.65 -3.20 -20.04
CA LEU A 14 -2.65 -3.45 -18.98
C LEU A 14 -1.76 -2.23 -18.64
N GLY A 15 -1.94 -1.09 -19.33
CA GLY A 15 -1.06 0.08 -19.24
C GLY A 15 -1.42 1.12 -18.18
N LYS A 16 -2.58 1.03 -17.52
CA LYS A 16 -3.01 2.04 -16.51
C LYS A 16 -2.58 1.73 -15.07
N GLY A 17 -1.97 0.57 -14.83
CA GLY A 17 -1.48 0.15 -13.50
C GLY A 17 0.05 0.13 -13.33
N LYS A 18 0.83 0.65 -14.29
CA LYS A 18 2.31 0.60 -14.26
C LYS A 18 2.98 1.97 -14.37
N LYS A 19 2.76 2.83 -13.37
CA LYS A 19 3.70 3.93 -13.06
C LYS A 19 4.03 3.90 -11.58
N PHE A 20 4.84 2.91 -11.23
CA PHE A 20 5.46 2.81 -9.92
C PHE A 20 6.93 3.22 -10.06
N VAL A 21 7.24 4.41 -9.54
CA VAL A 21 8.57 4.96 -9.19
C VAL A 21 9.69 4.83 -10.23
N GLU A 22 9.87 5.85 -11.07
CA GLU A 22 11.20 6.18 -11.62
C GLU A 22 11.83 7.29 -10.77
N LYS A 23 12.94 6.94 -10.11
CA LYS A 23 13.77 7.83 -9.30
C LYS A 23 14.73 8.59 -10.20
N ILE A 24 14.44 9.85 -10.56
CA ILE A 24 15.47 10.74 -11.10
C ILE A 24 16.23 11.37 -9.94
N ARG A 25 17.43 10.83 -9.74
CA ARG A 25 18.46 11.29 -8.82
C ARG A 25 19.28 12.39 -9.51
N SER A 26 18.66 13.52 -9.85
CA SER A 26 19.38 14.74 -10.26
C SER A 26 18.45 15.95 -10.22
N ASN A 27 18.91 17.00 -9.54
CA ASN A 27 18.39 18.37 -9.56
C ASN A 27 17.05 18.62 -8.87
N ASN A 28 17.07 18.64 -7.53
CA ASN A 28 16.41 19.59 -6.61
C ASN A 28 15.09 20.31 -6.99
N GLN A 29 14.24 19.75 -7.83
CA GLN A 29 12.89 20.22 -8.12
C GLN A 29 11.91 19.09 -7.80
N ILE A 30 11.30 19.19 -6.62
CA ILE A 30 10.10 18.42 -6.29
C ILE A 30 8.98 18.99 -7.16
N ILE A 31 8.82 18.46 -8.37
CA ILE A 31 7.61 18.70 -9.16
C ILE A 31 6.53 17.82 -8.55
N SER A 32 5.81 18.36 -7.57
CA SER A 32 4.63 17.76 -6.96
C SER A 32 3.47 17.79 -7.94
N LYS A 33 3.56 17.00 -9.02
CA LYS A 33 2.36 16.65 -9.78
C LYS A 33 1.50 15.77 -8.87
N PRO A 34 0.24 16.12 -8.57
CA PRO A 34 -0.63 15.25 -7.80
C PRO A 34 -0.68 13.89 -8.50
N LEU A 35 -0.37 12.83 -7.76
CA LEU A 35 -0.53 11.47 -8.24
C LEU A 35 -2.02 11.32 -8.61
N GLU A 36 -2.33 11.15 -9.90
CA GLU A 36 -3.69 10.81 -10.31
C GLU A 36 -4.04 9.46 -9.69
N LEU A 37 -4.89 9.51 -8.65
CA LEU A 37 -5.30 8.36 -7.85
C LEU A 37 -6.67 7.81 -8.31
N ASP A 38 -7.05 8.07 -9.55
CA ASP A 38 -8.32 7.59 -10.11
C ASP A 38 -8.15 6.19 -10.72
N TYR A 39 -7.79 5.23 -9.86
CA TYR A 39 -7.76 3.82 -10.20
C TYR A 39 -8.30 2.98 -9.04
N THR A 40 -8.84 1.81 -9.40
CA THR A 40 -9.33 0.84 -8.43
C THR A 40 -8.18 -0.05 -7.99
N LEU A 41 -7.98 -0.14 -6.69
CA LEU A 41 -7.02 -1.05 -6.07
C LEU A 41 -7.48 -2.51 -6.26
N PRO A 42 -6.57 -3.49 -6.27
CA PRO A 42 -6.92 -4.90 -6.34
C PRO A 42 -7.89 -5.36 -5.24
N THR A 43 -7.90 -4.64 -4.12
CA THR A 43 -8.83 -4.81 -2.99
C THR A 43 -10.25 -4.28 -3.25
N GLY A 44 -10.50 -3.67 -4.41
CA GLY A 44 -11.79 -3.16 -4.88
C GLY A 44 -12.11 -1.70 -4.54
N GLN A 45 -11.27 -1.01 -3.76
CA GLN A 45 -11.48 0.40 -3.40
C GLN A 45 -10.82 1.35 -4.40
N ASN A 46 -11.38 2.55 -4.58
CA ASN A 46 -10.70 3.61 -5.32
C ASN A 46 -9.51 4.16 -4.49
N ALA A 47 -8.37 4.35 -5.14
CA ALA A 47 -7.15 4.80 -4.46
C ALA A 47 -7.29 6.23 -3.90
N SER A 48 -8.06 7.10 -4.56
CA SER A 48 -8.34 8.45 -4.07
C SER A 48 -9.21 8.44 -2.81
N ASP A 49 -10.19 7.53 -2.73
CA ASP A 49 -11.00 7.35 -1.52
C ASP A 49 -10.12 6.91 -0.35
N VAL A 50 -9.27 5.90 -0.56
CA VAL A 50 -8.35 5.40 0.46
C VAL A 50 -7.42 6.51 0.97
N ARG A 51 -6.92 7.38 0.09
CA ARG A 51 -6.12 8.55 0.50
C ARG A 51 -6.89 9.54 1.36
N ASN A 52 -8.19 9.70 1.08
CA ASN A 52 -9.02 10.74 1.66
C ASN A 52 -9.84 10.28 2.87
N MET A 53 -9.86 8.98 3.19
CA MET A 53 -10.51 8.46 4.40
C MET A 53 -9.98 9.14 5.67
N THR A 54 -10.87 9.43 6.61
CA THR A 54 -10.49 9.73 7.99
C THR A 54 -9.81 8.52 8.62
N LEU A 55 -9.07 8.72 9.72
CA LEU A 55 -8.50 7.60 10.48
C LEU A 55 -9.58 6.62 10.94
N ASN A 56 -10.79 7.10 11.23
CA ASN A 56 -11.89 6.25 11.69
C ASN A 56 -12.47 5.38 10.57
N GLU A 57 -12.56 5.88 9.35
CA GLU A 57 -12.97 5.08 8.19
C GLU A 57 -11.87 4.07 7.82
N PHE A 58 -10.63 4.54 7.73
CA PHE A 58 -9.49 3.72 7.34
C PHE A 58 -9.26 2.55 8.30
N LYS A 59 -9.34 2.79 9.62
CA LYS A 59 -9.17 1.71 10.61
C LYS A 59 -10.29 0.66 10.60
N ASN A 60 -11.40 0.95 9.93
CA ASN A 60 -12.55 0.08 9.82
C ASN A 60 -12.66 -0.62 8.46
N ILE A 61 -11.71 -0.40 7.55
CA ILE A 61 -11.73 -0.99 6.21
C ILE A 61 -11.60 -2.51 6.24
N GLY A 62 -12.30 -3.22 5.35
CA GLY A 62 -12.23 -4.68 5.24
C GLY A 62 -13.04 -5.42 6.31
N VAL A 63 -12.91 -6.74 6.33
CA VAL A 63 -13.66 -7.61 7.24
C VAL A 63 -12.96 -7.66 8.61
N ARG A 64 -13.73 -7.59 9.69
CA ARG A 64 -13.20 -7.72 11.05
C ARG A 64 -12.60 -9.12 11.27
N GLY A 65 -11.35 -9.17 11.75
CA GLY A 65 -10.71 -10.42 12.18
C GLY A 65 -11.06 -10.82 13.61
N ASN A 66 -10.44 -11.90 14.11
CA ASN A 66 -10.70 -12.45 15.45
C ASN A 66 -10.41 -11.44 16.58
N ASN A 67 -9.44 -10.53 16.39
CA ASN A 67 -9.21 -9.41 17.29
C ASN A 67 -9.93 -8.16 16.74
N LYS A 68 -10.56 -7.38 17.63
CA LYS A 68 -11.29 -6.14 17.27
C LYS A 68 -10.43 -5.11 16.53
N ASN A 69 -9.12 -5.13 16.72
CA ASN A 69 -8.16 -4.24 16.06
C ASN A 69 -7.52 -4.85 14.81
N ILE A 70 -7.99 -6.01 14.35
CA ILE A 70 -7.56 -6.63 13.09
C ILE A 70 -8.64 -6.42 12.04
N ARG A 71 -8.21 -6.03 10.85
CA ARG A 71 -9.00 -6.01 9.63
C ARG A 71 -8.34 -6.89 8.57
N ILE A 72 -9.16 -7.48 7.71
CA ILE A 72 -8.73 -8.41 6.67
C ILE A 72 -9.23 -7.89 5.33
N LEU A 73 -8.29 -7.69 4.40
CA LEU A 73 -8.56 -7.46 2.99
C LEU A 73 -8.10 -8.69 2.19
N ASN A 74 -8.76 -8.97 1.08
CA ASN A 74 -8.29 -9.98 0.14
C ASN A 74 -7.07 -9.42 -0.61
N GLY A 75 -6.00 -10.19 -0.73
CA GLY A 75 -4.84 -9.81 -1.52
C GLY A 75 -3.50 -10.34 -1.00
N ASN A 76 -2.48 -10.09 -1.79
CA ASN A 76 -1.09 -10.45 -1.52
C ASN A 76 -0.24 -9.22 -1.16
N PHE A 77 1.10 -9.36 -1.18
CA PHE A 77 2.01 -8.29 -0.80
C PHE A 77 1.95 -7.10 -1.77
N ASN A 78 1.84 -7.35 -3.07
CA ASN A 78 1.74 -6.29 -4.07
C ASN A 78 0.44 -5.48 -3.93
N ASP A 79 -0.64 -6.13 -3.51
CA ASP A 79 -1.90 -5.44 -3.20
C ASP A 79 -1.76 -4.59 -1.93
N ALA A 80 -1.05 -5.11 -0.92
CA ALA A 80 -0.74 -4.37 0.30
C ALA A 80 0.16 -3.16 0.03
N GLU A 81 1.14 -3.28 -0.85
CA GLU A 81 1.98 -2.17 -1.31
C GLU A 81 1.14 -1.10 -1.99
N GLN A 82 0.35 -1.44 -3.01
CA GLN A 82 -0.49 -0.46 -3.70
C GLN A 82 -1.47 0.24 -2.74
N PHE A 83 -2.09 -0.53 -1.84
CA PHE A 83 -2.98 0.01 -0.82
C PHE A 83 -2.24 0.97 0.13
N PHE A 84 -1.05 0.59 0.60
CA PHE A 84 -0.19 1.45 1.41
C PHE A 84 0.18 2.75 0.69
N TYR A 85 0.65 2.66 -0.56
CA TYR A 85 1.06 3.80 -1.37
C TYR A 85 -0.09 4.73 -1.78
N SER A 86 -1.31 4.21 -1.87
CA SER A 86 -2.49 5.05 -2.05
C SER A 86 -2.74 5.96 -0.84
N ARG A 87 -2.42 5.48 0.36
CA ARG A 87 -2.66 6.19 1.62
C ARG A 87 -1.56 7.17 1.99
N VAL A 88 -0.30 6.75 1.88
CA VAL A 88 0.84 7.57 2.35
C VAL A 88 1.14 8.74 1.41
N THR A 89 1.62 9.83 1.98
CA THR A 89 2.09 11.02 1.25
C THR A 89 3.59 11.20 1.35
N GLU A 90 4.21 10.60 2.37
CA GLU A 90 5.63 10.66 2.64
C GLU A 90 6.13 9.28 3.05
N ILE A 91 7.26 8.86 2.46
CA ILE A 91 8.00 7.67 2.91
C ILE A 91 9.18 8.14 3.75
N LYS A 92 9.23 7.68 5.00
CA LYS A 92 10.31 8.02 5.93
C LYS A 92 11.42 6.99 5.94
N GLU A 93 11.05 5.72 5.77
CA GLU A 93 12.01 4.63 5.89
C GLU A 93 11.60 3.44 5.04
N MET A 94 12.61 2.77 4.48
CA MET A 94 12.50 1.46 3.84
C MET A 94 13.73 0.66 4.24
N ARG A 95 13.52 -0.50 4.87
CA ARG A 95 14.61 -1.40 5.28
C ARG A 95 14.23 -2.86 5.18
N GLU A 96 15.24 -3.70 5.01
CA GLU A 96 15.09 -5.14 5.21
C GLU A 96 15.23 -5.48 6.69
N ILE A 97 14.53 -6.53 7.11
CA ILE A 97 14.64 -7.10 8.45
C ILE A 97 15.44 -8.38 8.31
N LEU A 98 16.61 -8.40 8.94
CA LEU A 98 17.57 -9.48 8.88
C LEU A 98 17.64 -10.20 10.24
N ASP A 99 17.87 -11.50 10.20
CA ASP A 99 18.21 -12.34 11.35
C ASP A 99 19.41 -13.20 10.94
N ASN A 100 20.56 -12.97 11.60
CA ASN A 100 21.86 -13.54 11.23
C ASN A 100 22.17 -13.40 9.72
N GLU A 101 22.06 -12.17 9.20
CA GLU A 101 22.28 -11.83 7.78
C GLU A 101 21.29 -12.46 6.78
N VAL A 102 20.34 -13.26 7.25
CA VAL A 102 19.27 -13.82 6.43
C VAL A 102 18.05 -12.90 6.44
N LYS A 103 17.55 -12.54 5.26
CA LYS A 103 16.32 -11.76 5.13
C LYS A 103 15.12 -12.51 5.73
N LYS A 104 14.49 -11.90 6.74
CA LYS A 104 13.22 -12.35 7.34
C LYS A 104 12.02 -11.55 6.86
N GLY A 105 12.25 -10.38 6.27
CA GLY A 105 11.21 -9.61 5.60
C GLY A 105 11.65 -8.18 5.30
N SER A 106 10.67 -7.33 5.08
CA SER A 106 10.83 -5.93 4.72
C SER A 106 9.88 -5.05 5.53
N LEU A 107 10.31 -3.82 5.78
CA LEU A 107 9.54 -2.80 6.46
C LEU A 107 9.60 -1.49 5.69
N ILE A 108 8.43 -0.92 5.43
CA ILE A 108 8.29 0.42 4.86
C ILE A 108 7.48 1.26 5.84
N ILE A 109 8.00 2.42 6.22
CA ILE A 109 7.34 3.38 7.11
C ILE A 109 7.04 4.65 6.34
N GLY A 110 5.80 5.10 6.44
CA GLY A 110 5.35 6.36 5.86
C GLY A 110 4.31 7.06 6.72
N TYR A 111 3.96 8.27 6.30
CA TYR A 111 2.94 9.09 6.93
C TYR A 111 1.86 9.44 5.91
N ASP A 112 0.60 9.43 6.35
CA ASP A 112 -0.50 9.95 5.56
C ASP A 112 -0.62 11.49 5.68
N LYS A 113 -1.50 12.09 4.89
CA LYS A 113 -1.71 13.55 4.87
C LYS A 113 -2.24 14.12 6.19
N TYR A 114 -2.68 13.28 7.11
CA TYR A 114 -3.17 13.65 8.44
C TYR A 114 -2.11 13.43 9.53
N GLY A 115 -0.89 13.03 9.17
CA GLY A 115 0.21 12.76 10.10
C GLY A 115 0.12 11.41 10.81
N ASN A 116 -0.78 10.51 10.39
CA ASN A 116 -0.82 9.15 10.94
C ASN A 116 0.33 8.33 10.35
N LYS A 117 1.02 7.56 11.19
CA LYS A 117 2.10 6.68 10.76
C LYS A 117 1.51 5.35 10.27
N LEU A 118 1.98 4.88 9.13
CA LEU A 118 1.72 3.54 8.61
C LEU A 118 3.03 2.77 8.52
N SER A 119 2.98 1.48 8.84
CA SER A 119 4.08 0.56 8.54
C SER A 119 3.59 -0.66 7.76
N LEU A 120 4.10 -0.83 6.55
CA LEU A 120 3.90 -2.03 5.75
C LEU A 120 5.01 -3.03 6.02
N ARG A 121 4.61 -4.28 6.26
CA ARG A 121 5.49 -5.44 6.43
C ARG A 121 4.98 -6.58 5.55
N ASP A 122 5.88 -7.35 4.96
CA ASP A 122 5.57 -8.60 4.22
C ASP A 122 5.29 -9.79 5.15
N PHE A 123 5.49 -9.63 6.46
CA PHE A 123 5.19 -10.62 7.49
C PHE A 123 4.37 -10.02 8.64
N SER A 124 3.76 -10.90 9.44
CA SER A 124 3.07 -10.55 10.68
C SER A 124 3.63 -11.33 11.87
N SER A 125 3.38 -10.85 13.09
CA SER A 125 3.84 -11.48 14.33
C SER A 125 3.27 -12.90 14.57
N SER A 126 2.21 -13.27 13.83
CA SER A 126 1.47 -14.53 13.97
C SER A 126 1.28 -15.28 12.65
N GLY A 127 2.12 -15.01 11.64
CA GLY A 127 2.11 -15.68 10.32
C GLY A 127 2.66 -14.80 9.19
N GLY A 128 2.96 -15.40 8.04
CA GLY A 128 3.58 -14.75 6.87
C GLY A 128 2.64 -13.91 5.99
N HIS A 129 1.70 -13.17 6.59
CA HIS A 129 0.78 -12.32 5.83
C HIS A 129 1.28 -10.87 5.77
N PRO A 130 1.23 -10.24 4.58
CA PRO A 130 1.43 -8.81 4.45
C PRO A 130 0.50 -8.03 5.38
N THR A 131 1.05 -7.07 6.11
CA THR A 131 0.35 -6.35 7.16
C THR A 131 0.71 -4.88 7.11
N ILE A 132 -0.32 -4.02 7.18
CA ILE A 132 -0.18 -2.59 7.42
C ILE A 132 -0.60 -2.32 8.87
N ASP A 133 0.33 -1.88 9.70
CA ASP A 133 0.00 -1.32 11.01
C ASP A 133 -0.26 0.17 10.88
N VAL A 134 -1.30 0.65 11.55
CA VAL A 134 -1.71 2.05 11.51
C VAL A 134 -1.63 2.64 12.91
N PHE A 135 -0.95 3.77 13.05
CA PHE A 135 -0.80 4.50 14.30
C PHE A 135 -1.38 5.91 14.12
N SER A 136 -2.10 6.39 15.13
CA SER A 136 -2.55 7.78 15.15
C SER A 136 -1.36 8.74 15.12
N SER A 137 -1.61 10.02 14.81
CA SER A 137 -0.61 11.09 14.92
C SER A 137 0.06 11.19 16.30
N THR A 138 -0.61 10.72 17.36
CA THR A 138 -0.06 10.61 18.72
C THR A 138 0.80 9.36 18.98
N GLY A 139 0.99 8.51 17.96
CA GLY A 139 1.81 7.30 18.04
C GLY A 139 1.10 6.04 18.59
N LYS A 140 -0.18 6.13 18.97
CA LYS A 140 -0.94 4.97 19.45
C LYS A 140 -1.32 4.05 18.29
N LYS A 141 -1.03 2.76 18.40
CA LYS A 141 -1.48 1.76 17.42
C LYS A 141 -3.00 1.65 17.43
N THR A 142 -3.61 1.70 16.25
CA THR A 142 -5.07 1.76 16.08
C THR A 142 -5.64 0.50 15.41
N VAL A 143 -4.98 -0.01 14.37
CA VAL A 143 -5.41 -1.21 13.65
C VAL A 143 -4.22 -1.94 13.01
N GLU A 144 -4.40 -3.23 12.78
CA GLU A 144 -3.61 -4.05 11.86
C GLU A 144 -4.50 -4.45 10.67
N ILE A 145 -4.12 -4.07 9.46
CA ILE A 145 -4.80 -4.48 8.23
C ILE A 145 -3.97 -5.61 7.61
N LYS A 146 -4.50 -6.82 7.59
CA LYS A 146 -3.85 -8.01 7.03
C LYS A 146 -4.40 -8.32 5.65
N PHE A 147 -3.51 -8.65 4.72
CA PHE A 147 -3.86 -9.07 3.36
C PHE A 147 -3.73 -10.59 3.30
N LYS A 148 -4.83 -11.25 2.95
CA LYS A 148 -4.92 -12.71 2.86
C LYS A 148 -5.60 -13.08 1.56
N GLU A 149 -4.92 -13.82 0.70
CA GLU A 149 -5.55 -14.48 -0.43
C GLU A 149 -6.61 -15.46 0.12
N ARG A 150 -7.84 -15.33 -0.37
CA ARG A 150 -8.99 -16.19 -0.05
C ARG A 150 -9.38 -17.04 -1.24
#